data_AF-I9R7S1-F1
#
_entry.id   AF-I9R7S1-F1
#
_cell.length_a   1.000
_cell.length_b   1.000
_cell.length_c   1.000
_cell.angle_alpha   90.00
_cell.angle_beta   90.00
_cell.angle_gamma   90.00
#
_symmetry.space_group_name_H-M   'P 1'
#
loop_
_entity.id
_entity.type
_entity.pdbx_description
1 polymer ?
#
loop_
_entity_poly.entity_id
_entity_poly.type
_entity_poly.pdbx_seq_one_letter_code
_entity_poly.pdbx_strand_id
1 'polypeptide(L)'
;MNYPNLPNSTLEITSQPEVKEITNELLKQLQHALKSNALFTEQVELSLKGIIRILEVLLSLDFFKNANEIDSSLRNSIEWLNNAGESLKTKMKEYEIFFSDFNTSMKSNEQEVTSILNANTENIKSEIKKLENQIIETATKLLTSYQIFLNQARDTANNQITENKTQSLEALNQAKESANNEITTNKTQAITNINEAKENATNQINTNKQEVLNNITQEKNQATSEITEAKNTIIIKTLIFLRLNKAC
;
A
#
# COMPACT_ATOMS: atom_id res chain seq x y z
N MET A 1 3.51 -38.60 1.67
CA MET A 1 4.23 -39.33 0.59
C MET A 1 4.75 -40.66 1.12
N ASN A 2 4.44 -41.75 0.42
CA ASN A 2 4.81 -43.11 0.82
C ASN A 2 5.44 -43.84 -0.36
N TYR A 3 6.67 -44.32 -0.24
CA TYR A 3 7.40 -44.94 -1.34
C TYR A 3 7.63 -46.43 -1.06
N PRO A 4 7.49 -47.31 -2.07
CA PRO A 4 7.83 -48.71 -1.91
C PRO A 4 9.35 -48.86 -1.68
N ASN A 5 9.73 -49.88 -0.91
CA ASN A 5 11.13 -50.21 -0.68
C ASN A 5 11.75 -50.83 -1.94
N LEU A 6 12.99 -50.46 -2.23
CA LEU A 6 13.72 -51.02 -3.36
C LEU A 6 13.95 -52.54 -3.15
N PRO A 7 13.67 -53.39 -4.15
CA PRO A 7 14.01 -54.81 -4.09
C PRO A 7 15.52 -55.02 -3.94
N ASN A 8 15.92 -56.09 -3.25
CA ASN A 8 17.32 -56.49 -3.15
C ASN A 8 17.88 -56.84 -4.54
N SER A 9 19.03 -56.27 -4.90
CA SER A 9 19.69 -56.47 -6.20
C SER A 9 20.44 -57.80 -6.34
N THR A 10 20.55 -58.59 -5.28
CA THR A 10 21.32 -59.84 -5.28
C THR A 10 20.62 -60.93 -6.11
N LEU A 11 21.37 -61.57 -7.02
CA LEU A 11 20.91 -62.75 -7.76
C LEU A 11 21.44 -64.01 -7.06
N GLU A 12 20.55 -64.90 -6.65
CA GLU A 12 20.92 -66.21 -6.10
C GLU A 12 21.27 -67.16 -7.25
N ILE A 13 22.54 -67.10 -7.68
CA ILE A 13 23.10 -67.98 -8.72
C ILE A 13 24.25 -68.77 -8.08
N THR A 14 24.24 -70.09 -8.22
CA THR A 14 25.33 -70.96 -7.75
C THR A 14 26.59 -70.75 -8.59
N SER A 15 27.76 -71.17 -8.11
CA SER A 15 29.01 -71.07 -8.88
C SER A 15 28.88 -71.78 -10.23
N GLN A 16 29.34 -71.13 -11.31
CA GLN A 16 29.32 -71.69 -12.66
C GLN A 16 30.05 -73.05 -12.69
N PRO A 17 29.46 -74.09 -13.32
CA PRO A 17 30.13 -75.38 -13.46
C PRO A 17 31.36 -75.27 -14.38
N GLU A 18 32.47 -75.91 -13.99
CA GLU A 18 33.68 -75.99 -14.81
C GLU A 18 33.43 -76.84 -16.07
N VAL A 19 33.71 -76.25 -17.24
CA VAL A 19 33.66 -76.95 -18.53
C VAL A 19 35.02 -77.61 -18.76
N LYS A 20 35.07 -78.95 -18.77
CA LYS A 20 36.31 -79.67 -19.10
C LYS A 20 36.63 -79.54 -20.58
N GLU A 21 37.71 -78.86 -20.91
CA GLU A 21 38.26 -78.83 -22.27
C GLU A 21 38.99 -80.16 -22.56
N ILE A 22 38.39 -81.03 -23.37
CA ILE A 22 38.99 -82.33 -23.70
C ILE A 22 39.66 -82.24 -25.08
N THR A 23 40.97 -82.04 -25.10
CA THR A 23 41.77 -82.09 -26.35
C THR A 23 41.92 -83.56 -26.79
N ASN A 24 41.34 -83.94 -27.94
CA ASN A 24 41.33 -85.34 -28.39
C ASN A 24 42.66 -85.72 -29.09
N GLU A 25 43.63 -86.17 -28.31
CA GLU A 25 44.93 -86.69 -28.79
C GLU A 25 44.82 -87.96 -29.66
N LEU A 26 43.69 -88.69 -29.58
CA LEU A 26 43.42 -89.90 -30.36
C LEU A 26 43.19 -89.62 -31.86
N LEU A 27 42.51 -88.52 -32.17
CA LEU A 27 42.23 -88.07 -33.54
C LEU A 27 43.52 -87.73 -34.30
N LYS A 28 44.51 -87.16 -33.60
CA LYS A 28 45.85 -86.90 -34.14
C LYS A 28 46.60 -88.20 -34.44
N GLN A 29 46.51 -89.20 -33.56
CA GLN A 29 47.20 -90.49 -33.74
C GLN A 29 46.58 -91.33 -34.88
N LEU A 30 45.25 -91.33 -35.04
CA LEU A 30 44.57 -92.01 -36.15
C LEU A 30 44.92 -91.40 -37.51
N GLN A 31 45.00 -90.07 -37.58
CA GLN A 31 45.44 -89.35 -38.78
C GLN A 31 46.89 -89.68 -39.16
N HIS A 32 47.74 -89.98 -38.18
CA HIS A 32 49.13 -90.38 -38.40
C HIS A 32 49.22 -91.80 -38.99
N ALA A 33 48.43 -92.74 -38.48
CA ALA A 33 48.39 -94.13 -38.96
C ALA A 33 47.85 -94.27 -40.40
N LEU A 34 46.92 -93.40 -40.80
CA LEU A 34 46.30 -93.42 -42.14
C LEU A 34 47.17 -92.80 -43.26
N LYS A 35 48.31 -92.18 -42.93
CA LYS A 35 49.14 -91.43 -43.90
C LYS A 35 50.35 -92.22 -44.48
N SER A 36 50.55 -93.50 -44.16
CA SER A 36 51.74 -94.26 -44.64
C SER A 36 51.51 -95.00 -45.97
N ASN A 37 52.54 -95.08 -46.82
CA ASN A 37 52.49 -95.61 -48.19
C ASN A 37 53.37 -96.88 -48.28
N ALA A 38 52.77 -98.08 -48.36
CA ALA A 38 53.49 -99.38 -48.37
C ALA A 38 52.86 -100.39 -49.36
N LEU A 39 53.65 -101.38 -49.83
CA LEU A 39 53.33 -102.39 -50.87
C LEU A 39 52.21 -103.37 -50.45
N PHE A 40 51.39 -103.83 -51.40
CA PHE A 40 50.09 -104.48 -51.20
C PHE A 40 49.99 -105.53 -50.07
N THR A 41 50.96 -106.43 -49.88
CA THR A 41 50.93 -107.42 -48.79
C THR A 41 51.16 -106.78 -47.41
N GLU A 42 52.11 -105.85 -47.33
CA GLU A 42 52.36 -105.02 -46.15
C GLU A 42 51.19 -104.06 -45.92
N GLN A 43 50.56 -103.59 -47.00
CA GLN A 43 49.36 -102.76 -46.96
C GLN A 43 48.14 -103.53 -46.45
N VAL A 44 47.98 -104.81 -46.77
CA VAL A 44 46.91 -105.67 -46.21
C VAL A 44 47.18 -105.97 -44.74
N GLU A 45 48.42 -106.28 -44.35
CA GLU A 45 48.77 -106.46 -42.93
C GLU A 45 48.58 -105.16 -42.13
N LEU A 46 49.02 -104.03 -42.66
CA LEU A 46 48.81 -102.69 -42.10
C LEU A 46 47.32 -102.30 -42.10
N SER A 47 46.54 -102.74 -43.09
CA SER A 47 45.09 -102.52 -43.12
C SER A 47 44.38 -103.36 -42.07
N LEU A 48 44.79 -104.62 -41.85
CA LEU A 48 44.25 -105.47 -40.80
C LEU A 48 44.66 -104.98 -39.41
N LYS A 49 45.92 -104.57 -39.22
CA LYS A 49 46.38 -103.88 -38.00
C LYS A 49 45.65 -102.56 -37.81
N GLY A 50 45.37 -101.83 -38.89
CA GLY A 50 44.56 -100.61 -38.90
C GLY A 50 43.12 -100.88 -38.49
N ILE A 51 42.48 -101.93 -39.01
CA ILE A 51 41.13 -102.37 -38.62
C ILE A 51 41.11 -102.80 -37.16
N ILE A 52 42.09 -103.58 -36.69
CA ILE A 52 42.23 -103.96 -35.28
C ILE A 52 42.40 -102.72 -34.41
N ARG A 53 43.22 -101.74 -34.83
CA ARG A 53 43.42 -100.50 -34.07
C ARG A 53 42.19 -99.59 -34.10
N ILE A 54 41.45 -99.54 -35.21
CA ILE A 54 40.15 -98.86 -35.31
C ILE A 54 39.12 -99.54 -34.39
N LEU A 55 39.12 -100.87 -34.33
CA LEU A 55 38.27 -101.64 -33.42
C LEU A 55 38.67 -101.41 -31.96
N GLU A 56 39.96 -101.40 -31.63
CA GLU A 56 40.46 -101.06 -30.29
C GLU A 56 40.16 -99.60 -29.91
N VAL A 57 40.19 -98.67 -30.86
CA VAL A 57 39.80 -97.26 -30.67
C VAL A 57 38.29 -97.14 -30.43
N LEU A 58 37.47 -97.83 -31.23
CA LEU A 58 36.02 -97.89 -31.05
C LEU A 58 35.65 -98.59 -29.73
N LEU A 59 36.40 -99.61 -29.30
CA LEU A 59 36.17 -100.34 -28.05
C LEU A 59 36.86 -99.71 -26.84
N SER A 60 37.79 -98.76 -27.05
CA SER A 60 38.46 -98.07 -25.96
C SER A 60 37.43 -97.26 -25.21
N LEU A 61 37.14 -97.73 -23.99
CA LEU A 61 36.20 -97.12 -23.04
C LEU A 61 36.41 -95.60 -22.92
N ASP A 62 37.61 -95.09 -23.22
CA ASP A 62 37.98 -93.69 -23.11
C ASP A 62 37.30 -92.77 -24.15
N PHE A 63 37.00 -93.23 -25.38
CA PHE A 63 36.23 -92.41 -26.33
C PHE A 63 34.79 -92.21 -25.84
N PHE A 64 34.14 -93.29 -25.39
CA PHE A 64 32.79 -93.24 -24.85
C PHE A 64 32.72 -92.59 -23.46
N LYS A 65 33.76 -92.70 -22.61
CA LYS A 65 33.87 -91.96 -21.35
C LYS A 65 34.01 -90.46 -21.58
N ASN A 66 34.83 -90.03 -22.54
CA ASN A 66 34.95 -88.62 -22.89
C ASN A 66 33.62 -88.05 -23.39
N ALA A 67 32.88 -88.81 -24.21
CA ALA A 67 31.54 -88.42 -24.64
C ALA A 67 30.55 -88.33 -23.45
N ASN A 68 30.59 -89.26 -22.49
CA ASN A 68 29.74 -89.23 -21.30
C ASN A 68 30.11 -88.11 -20.32
N GLU A 69 31.41 -87.80 -20.15
CA GLU A 69 31.88 -86.68 -19.34
C GLU A 69 31.46 -85.33 -19.96
N ILE A 70 31.55 -85.21 -21.29
CA ILE A 70 31.03 -84.04 -22.03
C ILE A 70 29.52 -83.94 -21.86
N ASP A 71 28.76 -85.03 -22.05
CA ASP A 71 27.30 -85.04 -21.87
C ASP A 71 26.90 -84.63 -20.43
N SER A 72 27.59 -85.15 -19.42
CA SER A 72 27.36 -84.78 -18.02
C SER A 72 27.69 -83.31 -17.73
N SER A 73 28.82 -82.78 -18.25
CA SER A 73 29.20 -81.37 -18.09
C SER A 73 28.21 -80.43 -18.79
N LEU A 74 27.73 -80.81 -19.98
CA LEU A 74 26.72 -80.04 -20.71
C LEU A 74 25.36 -80.07 -19.98
N ARG A 75 24.92 -81.22 -19.47
CA ARG A 75 23.69 -81.31 -18.63
C ARG A 75 23.78 -80.41 -17.41
N ASN A 76 24.90 -80.42 -16.69
CA ASN A 76 25.12 -79.57 -15.52
C ASN A 76 25.12 -78.08 -15.90
N SER A 77 25.70 -77.72 -17.05
CA SER A 77 25.71 -76.34 -17.55
C SER A 77 24.32 -75.87 -17.97
N ILE A 78 23.54 -76.73 -18.62
CA ILE A 78 22.14 -76.45 -19.00
C ILE A 78 21.28 -76.26 -17.74
N GLU A 79 21.45 -77.12 -16.73
CA GLU A 79 20.74 -77.01 -15.46
C GLU A 79 21.09 -75.72 -14.71
N TRP A 80 22.38 -75.38 -14.62
CA TRP A 80 22.83 -74.11 -14.05
C TRP A 80 22.26 -72.90 -14.78
N LEU A 81 22.29 -72.89 -16.12
CA LEU A 81 21.72 -71.82 -16.95
C LEU A 81 20.21 -71.68 -16.74
N ASN A 82 19.48 -72.80 -16.63
CA ASN A 82 18.05 -72.79 -16.35
C ASN A 82 17.77 -72.19 -14.97
N ASN A 83 18.52 -72.59 -13.94
CA ASN A 83 18.37 -72.05 -12.59
C ASN A 83 18.71 -70.56 -12.53
N ALA A 84 19.82 -70.13 -13.16
CA ALA A 84 20.18 -68.72 -13.27
C ALA A 84 19.14 -67.91 -14.03
N GLY A 85 18.57 -68.48 -15.10
CA GLY A 85 17.49 -67.87 -15.88
C GLY A 85 16.19 -67.70 -15.07
N GLU A 86 15.79 -68.70 -14.28
CA GLU A 86 14.61 -68.58 -13.41
C GLU A 86 14.85 -67.63 -12.22
N SER A 87 16.05 -67.60 -11.62
CA SER A 87 16.42 -66.59 -10.62
C SER A 87 16.34 -65.17 -11.20
N LEU A 88 16.88 -64.95 -12.40
CA LEU A 88 16.80 -63.66 -13.09
C LEU A 88 15.35 -63.28 -13.39
N LYS A 89 14.56 -64.20 -13.93
CA LYS A 89 13.13 -63.99 -14.23
C LYS A 89 12.32 -63.64 -12.98
N THR A 90 12.60 -64.28 -11.86
CA THR A 90 11.99 -63.95 -10.56
C THR A 90 12.36 -62.54 -10.14
N LYS A 91 13.65 -62.18 -10.25
CA LYS A 91 14.12 -60.82 -9.95
C LYS A 91 13.51 -59.77 -10.87
N MET A 92 13.36 -60.07 -12.17
CA MET A 92 12.67 -59.19 -13.12
C MET A 92 11.24 -58.91 -12.69
N LYS A 93 10.49 -59.94 -12.26
CA LYS A 93 9.13 -59.76 -11.73
C LYS A 93 9.08 -58.91 -10.46
N GLU A 94 10.04 -59.05 -9.55
CA GLU A 94 10.13 -58.20 -8.35
C GLU A 94 10.32 -56.72 -8.73
N TYR A 95 11.19 -56.44 -9.69
CA TYR A 95 11.40 -55.07 -10.18
C TYR A 95 10.19 -54.54 -10.97
N GLU A 96 9.52 -55.37 -11.77
CA GLU A 96 8.27 -54.99 -12.45
C GLU A 96 7.19 -54.57 -11.45
N ILE A 97 7.00 -55.35 -10.39
CA ILE A 97 6.06 -55.03 -9.29
C ILE A 97 6.49 -53.72 -8.61
N PHE A 98 7.77 -53.58 -8.25
CA PHE A 98 8.29 -52.36 -7.64
C PHE A 98 8.03 -51.13 -8.49
N PHE A 99 8.34 -51.16 -9.79
CA PHE A 99 8.12 -50.00 -10.67
C PHE A 99 6.63 -49.68 -10.84
N SER A 100 5.76 -50.69 -10.86
CA SER A 100 4.31 -50.50 -10.86
C SER A 100 3.82 -49.79 -9.60
N ASP A 101 4.25 -50.26 -8.42
CA ASP A 101 3.91 -49.68 -7.12
C ASP A 101 4.48 -48.27 -6.97
N PHE A 102 5.73 -48.06 -7.41
CA PHE A 102 6.39 -46.77 -7.41
C PHE A 102 5.65 -45.77 -8.28
N ASN A 103 5.28 -46.16 -9.51
CA ASN A 103 4.51 -45.29 -10.42
C ASN A 103 3.14 -44.95 -9.85
N THR A 104 2.48 -45.91 -9.18
CA THR A 104 1.20 -45.69 -8.50
C THR A 104 1.35 -44.70 -7.34
N SER A 105 2.39 -44.87 -6.51
CA SER A 105 2.74 -43.94 -5.44
C SER A 105 3.03 -42.54 -5.97
N MET A 106 3.83 -42.43 -7.05
CA MET A 106 4.17 -41.15 -7.66
C MET A 106 2.92 -40.40 -8.14
N LYS A 107 1.99 -41.08 -8.83
CA LYS A 107 0.72 -40.49 -9.25
C LYS A 107 -0.12 -40.02 -8.07
N SER A 108 -0.20 -40.83 -7.01
CA SER A 108 -0.93 -40.44 -5.80
C SER A 108 -0.29 -39.22 -5.12
N ASN A 109 1.03 -39.18 -5.01
CA ASN A 109 1.76 -38.05 -4.44
C ASN A 109 1.57 -36.78 -5.27
N GLU A 110 1.62 -36.88 -6.60
CA GLU A 110 1.37 -35.76 -7.51
C GLU A 110 -0.04 -35.20 -7.34
N GLN A 111 -1.05 -36.07 -7.22
CA GLN A 111 -2.44 -35.67 -6.97
C GLN A 111 -2.61 -35.00 -5.60
N GLU A 112 -2.00 -35.57 -4.54
CA GLU A 112 -2.03 -35.01 -3.19
C GLU A 112 -1.40 -33.61 -3.15
N VAL A 113 -0.19 -33.47 -3.72
CA VAL A 113 0.50 -32.18 -3.80
C VAL A 113 -0.30 -31.17 -4.60
N THR A 114 -0.86 -31.57 -5.74
CA THR A 114 -1.70 -30.70 -6.58
C THR A 114 -2.96 -30.25 -5.82
N SER A 115 -3.62 -31.17 -5.10
CA SER A 115 -4.81 -30.86 -4.30
C SER A 115 -4.50 -29.86 -3.18
N ILE A 116 -3.42 -30.10 -2.42
CA ILE A 116 -2.96 -29.21 -1.35
C ILE A 116 -2.59 -27.83 -1.92
N LEU A 117 -1.87 -27.79 -3.04
CA LEU A 117 -1.48 -26.53 -3.68
C LEU A 117 -2.69 -25.72 -4.15
N ASN A 118 -3.68 -26.38 -4.77
CA ASN A 118 -4.92 -25.74 -5.20
C ASN A 118 -5.74 -25.23 -4.00
N ALA A 119 -5.85 -26.03 -2.93
CA ALA A 119 -6.53 -25.61 -1.71
C ALA A 119 -5.84 -24.40 -1.06
N ASN A 120 -4.51 -24.41 -1.00
CA ASN A 120 -3.73 -23.27 -0.50
C ASN A 120 -3.91 -22.03 -1.37
N THR A 121 -3.97 -22.18 -2.69
CA THR A 121 -4.20 -21.09 -3.64
C THR A 121 -5.55 -20.42 -3.38
N GLU A 122 -6.63 -21.19 -3.24
CA GLU A 122 -7.96 -20.64 -2.95
C GLU A 122 -8.05 -20.04 -1.53
N ASN A 123 -7.40 -20.64 -0.53
CA ASN A 123 -7.32 -20.08 0.82
C ASN A 123 -6.62 -18.71 0.84
N ILE A 124 -5.46 -18.59 0.19
CA ILE A 124 -4.72 -17.32 0.10
C ILE A 124 -5.57 -16.26 -0.60
N LYS A 125 -6.22 -16.61 -1.71
CA LYS A 125 -7.11 -15.71 -2.44
C LYS A 125 -8.29 -15.22 -1.59
N SER A 126 -8.87 -16.10 -0.78
CA SER A 126 -9.96 -15.75 0.16
C SER A 126 -9.48 -14.80 1.26
N GLU A 127 -8.32 -15.07 1.88
CA GLU A 127 -7.76 -14.20 2.92
C GLU A 127 -7.35 -12.82 2.37
N ILE A 128 -6.78 -12.75 1.16
CA ILE A 128 -6.51 -11.47 0.49
C ILE A 128 -7.80 -10.68 0.32
N LYS A 129 -8.86 -11.30 -0.21
CA LYS A 129 -10.16 -10.62 -0.40
C LYS A 129 -10.75 -10.14 0.93
N LYS A 130 -10.58 -10.90 2.00
CA LYS A 130 -11.01 -10.52 3.35
C LYS A 130 -10.24 -9.31 3.87
N LEU A 131 -8.92 -9.28 3.70
CA LEU A 131 -8.07 -8.14 4.06
C LEU A 131 -8.42 -6.90 3.24
N GLU A 132 -8.64 -7.04 1.93
CA GLU A 132 -9.10 -5.96 1.05
C GLU A 132 -10.41 -5.33 1.57
N ASN A 133 -11.39 -6.17 1.91
CA ASN A 133 -12.66 -5.69 2.48
C ASN A 133 -12.47 -4.95 3.81
N GLN A 134 -11.62 -5.46 4.71
CA GLN A 134 -11.33 -4.81 6.00
C GLN A 134 -10.64 -3.45 5.82
N ILE A 135 -9.71 -3.33 4.87
CA ILE A 135 -9.04 -2.07 4.53
C ILE A 135 -10.05 -1.07 3.98
N ILE A 136 -10.93 -1.49 3.05
CA ILE A 136 -11.98 -0.62 2.49
C ILE A 136 -12.93 -0.14 3.58
N GLU A 137 -13.37 -1.03 4.48
CA GLU A 137 -14.26 -0.67 5.58
C GLU A 137 -13.60 0.35 6.53
N THR A 138 -12.34 0.10 6.91
CA THR A 138 -11.57 0.99 7.80
C THR A 138 -11.36 2.36 7.17
N ALA A 139 -10.98 2.41 5.89
CA ALA A 139 -10.81 3.66 5.14
C ALA A 139 -12.13 4.43 5.02
N THR A 140 -13.25 3.74 4.78
CA THR A 140 -14.58 4.35 4.69
C THR A 140 -15.04 4.94 6.02
N LYS A 141 -14.84 4.21 7.14
CA LYS A 141 -15.13 4.69 8.50
C LYS A 141 -14.29 5.91 8.86
N LEU A 142 -13.00 5.89 8.52
CA LEU A 142 -12.09 7.01 8.74
C LEU A 142 -12.50 8.24 7.93
N LEU A 143 -12.80 8.07 6.63
CA LEU A 143 -13.25 9.15 5.76
C LEU A 143 -14.55 9.79 6.26
N THR A 144 -15.52 8.96 6.64
CA THR A 144 -16.80 9.42 7.19
C THR A 144 -16.60 10.20 8.49
N SER A 145 -15.75 9.68 9.38
CA SER A 145 -15.43 10.33 10.65
C SER A 145 -14.75 11.69 10.44
N TYR A 146 -13.81 11.77 9.49
CA TYR A 146 -13.14 13.02 9.15
C TYR A 146 -14.11 14.05 8.53
N GLN A 147 -15.03 13.60 7.66
CA GLN A 147 -16.07 14.46 7.09
C GLN A 147 -17.00 15.02 8.18
N ILE A 148 -17.43 14.19 9.14
CA ILE A 148 -18.26 14.65 10.28
C ILE A 148 -17.49 15.69 11.10
N PHE A 149 -16.24 15.41 11.44
CA PHE A 149 -15.39 16.32 12.21
C PHE A 149 -15.25 17.69 11.52
N LEU A 150 -14.94 17.71 10.22
CA LEU A 150 -14.81 18.96 9.47
C LEU A 150 -16.13 19.74 9.37
N ASN A 151 -17.26 19.05 9.19
CA ASN A 151 -18.56 19.71 9.18
C ASN A 151 -18.90 20.32 10.54
N GLN A 152 -18.64 19.61 11.64
CA GLN A 152 -18.83 20.14 13.00
C GLN A 152 -17.94 21.36 13.28
N ALA A 153 -16.67 21.31 12.86
CA ALA A 153 -15.75 22.43 13.01
C ALA A 153 -16.20 23.66 12.22
N ARG A 154 -16.65 23.46 10.97
CA ARG A 154 -17.22 24.53 10.13
C ARG A 154 -18.46 25.15 10.76
N ASP A 155 -19.39 24.32 11.22
CA ASP A 155 -20.65 24.80 11.79
C ASP A 155 -20.40 25.56 13.11
N THR A 156 -19.47 25.08 13.93
CA THR A 156 -19.02 25.78 15.14
C THR A 156 -18.40 27.15 14.81
N ALA A 157 -17.51 27.21 13.82
CA ALA A 157 -16.90 28.47 13.39
C ALA A 157 -17.95 29.46 12.85
N ASN A 158 -18.93 29.00 12.07
CA ASN A 158 -20.01 29.83 11.56
C ASN A 158 -20.90 30.39 12.67
N ASN A 159 -21.20 29.60 13.71
CA ASN A 159 -21.95 30.05 14.86
C ASN A 159 -21.19 31.16 15.61
N GLN A 160 -19.90 30.95 15.88
CA GLN A 160 -19.07 31.96 16.56
C GLN A 160 -18.95 33.26 15.75
N ILE A 161 -18.79 33.17 14.43
CA ILE A 161 -18.74 34.34 13.54
C ILE A 161 -20.07 35.10 13.60
N THR A 162 -21.20 34.39 13.57
CA THR A 162 -22.54 35.00 13.61
C THR A 162 -22.80 35.69 14.94
N GLU A 163 -22.41 35.05 16.05
CA GLU A 163 -22.52 35.63 17.39
C GLU A 163 -21.65 36.89 17.52
N ASN A 164 -20.37 36.81 17.17
CA ASN A 164 -19.45 37.95 17.24
C ASN A 164 -19.90 39.11 16.35
N LYS A 165 -20.45 38.82 15.17
CA LYS A 165 -21.01 39.84 14.27
C LYS A 165 -22.22 40.54 14.89
N THR A 166 -23.10 39.78 15.54
CA THR A 166 -24.27 40.33 16.25
C THR A 166 -23.83 41.23 17.41
N GLN A 167 -22.95 40.74 18.27
CA GLN A 167 -22.41 41.52 19.39
C GLN A 167 -21.69 42.79 18.94
N SER A 168 -20.90 42.71 17.86
CA SER A 168 -20.22 43.88 17.28
C SER A 168 -21.21 44.91 16.74
N LEU A 169 -22.30 44.47 16.11
CA LEU A 169 -23.35 45.35 15.59
C LEU A 169 -24.13 46.03 16.72
N GLU A 170 -24.44 45.30 17.78
CA GLU A 170 -25.09 45.84 18.98
C GLU A 170 -24.20 46.89 19.67
N ALA A 171 -22.91 46.59 19.85
CA ALA A 171 -21.94 47.54 20.42
C ALA A 171 -21.81 48.82 19.56
N LEU A 172 -21.80 48.69 18.23
CA LEU A 172 -21.75 49.84 17.32
C LEU A 172 -23.02 50.69 17.39
N ASN A 173 -24.20 50.06 17.52
CA ASN A 173 -25.46 50.77 17.71
C ASN A 173 -25.49 51.53 19.04
N GLN A 174 -25.04 50.92 20.14
CA GLN A 174 -24.94 51.58 21.45
C GLN A 174 -23.97 52.77 21.42
N ALA A 175 -22.80 52.61 20.81
CA ALA A 175 -21.82 53.68 20.65
C ALA A 175 -22.40 54.85 19.82
N LYS A 176 -23.11 54.54 18.73
CA LYS A 176 -23.79 55.53 17.89
C LYS A 176 -24.87 56.30 18.66
N GLU A 177 -25.68 55.59 19.45
CA GLU A 177 -26.71 56.22 20.28
C GLU A 177 -26.11 57.14 21.34
N SER A 178 -25.06 56.69 22.05
CA SER A 178 -24.33 57.52 23.01
C SER A 178 -23.77 58.79 22.37
N ALA A 179 -23.11 58.67 21.22
CA ALA A 179 -22.58 59.81 20.48
C ALA A 179 -23.68 60.80 20.05
N ASN A 180 -24.83 60.30 19.59
CA ASN A 180 -25.97 61.14 19.23
C ASN A 180 -26.57 61.88 20.44
N ASN A 181 -26.62 61.22 21.60
CA ASN A 181 -27.09 61.82 22.84
C ASN A 181 -26.15 62.94 23.32
N GLU A 182 -24.83 62.72 23.25
CA GLU A 182 -23.82 63.74 23.54
C GLU A 182 -23.91 64.93 22.58
N ILE A 183 -24.02 64.68 21.26
CA ILE A 183 -24.20 65.73 20.25
C ILE A 183 -25.46 66.55 20.53
N THR A 184 -26.58 65.90 20.85
CA THR A 184 -27.86 66.56 21.14
C THR A 184 -27.76 67.42 22.41
N THR A 185 -27.09 66.92 23.44
CA THR A 185 -26.86 67.63 24.70
C THR A 185 -25.99 68.87 24.47
N ASN A 186 -24.86 68.71 23.79
CA ASN A 186 -23.94 69.81 23.47
C ASN A 186 -24.60 70.86 22.58
N LYS A 187 -25.39 70.45 21.58
CA LYS A 187 -26.17 71.35 20.72
C LYS A 187 -27.17 72.17 21.54
N THR A 188 -27.88 71.54 22.46
CA THR A 188 -28.85 72.20 23.34
C THR A 188 -28.16 73.22 24.24
N GLN A 189 -27.05 72.84 24.89
CA GLN A 189 -26.26 73.74 25.72
C GLN A 189 -25.73 74.94 24.94
N ALA A 190 -25.21 74.72 23.73
CA ALA A 190 -24.72 75.79 22.87
C ALA A 190 -25.83 76.78 22.48
N ILE A 191 -27.03 76.29 22.15
CA ILE A 191 -28.19 77.14 21.85
C ILE A 191 -28.60 77.97 23.08
N THR A 192 -28.66 77.36 24.27
CA THR A 192 -28.97 78.06 25.52
C THR A 192 -27.95 79.18 25.79
N ASN A 193 -26.65 78.88 25.72
CA ASN A 193 -25.59 79.86 25.92
C ASN A 193 -25.68 81.04 24.93
N ILE A 194 -25.99 80.77 23.66
CA ILE A 194 -26.17 81.82 22.64
C ILE A 194 -27.39 82.69 22.97
N ASN A 195 -28.50 82.11 23.41
CA ASN A 195 -29.70 82.85 23.78
C ASN A 195 -29.47 83.74 25.01
N GLU A 196 -28.82 83.22 26.05
CA GLU A 196 -28.43 84.00 27.24
C GLU A 196 -27.50 85.17 26.87
N ALA A 197 -26.48 84.92 26.03
CA ALA A 197 -25.59 85.97 25.55
C ALA A 197 -26.33 87.04 24.75
N LYS A 198 -27.29 86.64 23.90
CA LYS A 198 -28.14 87.54 23.11
C LYS A 198 -29.06 88.39 24.01
N GLU A 199 -29.66 87.81 25.03
CA GLU A 199 -30.50 88.53 26.00
C GLU A 199 -29.67 89.55 26.79
N ASN A 200 -28.50 89.13 27.30
CA ASN A 200 -27.58 90.03 27.99
C ASN A 200 -27.14 91.21 27.10
N ALA A 201 -26.78 90.95 25.84
CA ALA A 201 -26.44 92.01 24.89
C ALA A 201 -27.62 92.96 24.62
N THR A 202 -28.84 92.42 24.49
CA THR A 202 -30.06 93.22 24.29
C THR A 202 -30.36 94.10 25.50
N ASN A 203 -30.21 93.57 26.72
CA ASN A 203 -30.38 94.31 27.96
C ASN A 203 -29.36 95.44 28.07
N GLN A 204 -28.08 95.18 27.77
CA GLN A 204 -27.04 96.22 27.75
C GLN A 204 -27.34 97.32 26.71
N ILE A 205 -27.78 96.94 25.51
CA ILE A 205 -28.18 97.90 24.46
C ILE A 205 -29.35 98.78 24.94
N ASN A 206 -30.36 98.19 25.57
CA ASN A 206 -31.52 98.92 26.07
C ASN A 206 -31.14 99.90 27.19
N THR A 207 -30.30 99.47 28.14
CA THR A 207 -29.76 100.34 29.20
C THR A 207 -29.00 101.52 28.62
N ASN A 208 -28.05 101.25 27.71
CA ASN A 208 -27.26 102.30 27.07
C ASN A 208 -28.14 103.26 26.26
N LYS A 209 -29.16 102.75 25.56
CA LYS A 209 -30.12 103.57 24.82
C LYS A 209 -30.91 104.49 25.75
N GLN A 210 -31.35 103.98 26.91
CA GLN A 210 -32.07 104.78 27.91
C GLN A 210 -31.18 105.86 28.52
N GLU A 211 -29.93 105.53 28.85
CA GLU A 211 -28.95 106.48 29.36
C GLU A 211 -28.69 107.61 28.36
N VAL A 212 -28.46 107.29 27.08
CA VAL A 212 -28.29 108.28 26.02
C VAL A 212 -29.54 109.16 25.86
N LEU A 213 -30.75 108.59 25.90
CA LEU A 213 -32.00 109.36 25.83
C LEU A 213 -32.16 110.32 27.02
N ASN A 214 -31.80 109.88 28.24
CA ASN A 214 -31.82 110.73 29.42
C ASN A 214 -30.83 111.89 29.30
N ASN A 215 -29.60 111.61 28.85
CA ASN A 215 -28.56 112.63 28.64
C ASN A 215 -29.00 113.67 27.59
N ILE A 216 -29.55 113.23 26.45
CA ILE A 216 -30.09 114.13 25.42
C ILE A 216 -31.22 114.99 25.97
N THR A 217 -32.11 114.42 26.79
CA THR A 217 -33.23 115.16 27.41
C THR A 217 -32.72 116.22 28.38
N GLN A 218 -31.72 115.90 29.19
CA GLN A 218 -31.10 116.83 30.12
C GLN A 218 -30.41 117.99 29.37
N GLU A 219 -29.57 117.68 28.38
CA GLU A 219 -28.91 118.69 27.54
C GLU A 219 -29.91 119.59 26.81
N LYS A 220 -30.99 119.02 26.27
CA LYS A 220 -32.07 119.80 25.65
C LYS A 220 -32.72 120.77 26.63
N ASN A 221 -32.98 120.34 27.87
CA ASN A 221 -33.57 121.20 28.90
C ASN A 221 -32.60 122.30 29.34
N GLN A 222 -31.31 121.98 29.45
CA GLN A 222 -30.24 122.95 29.73
C GLN A 222 -30.17 124.01 28.63
N ALA A 223 -30.06 123.61 27.36
CA ALA A 223 -30.04 124.51 26.22
C ALA A 223 -31.32 125.37 26.13
N THR A 224 -32.48 124.81 26.45
CA THR A 224 -33.75 125.56 26.49
C THR A 224 -33.72 126.66 27.56
N SER A 225 -33.14 126.37 28.74
CA SER A 225 -32.99 127.33 29.83
C SER A 225 -32.02 128.44 29.46
N GLU A 226 -30.86 128.09 28.89
CA GLU A 226 -29.86 129.05 28.41
C GLU A 226 -30.40 129.98 27.32
N ILE A 227 -31.15 129.45 26.34
CA ILE A 227 -31.81 130.25 25.30
C ILE A 227 -32.83 131.21 25.92
N THR A 228 -33.59 130.75 26.93
CA THR A 228 -34.59 131.57 27.62
C THR A 228 -33.93 132.71 28.40
N GLU A 229 -32.84 132.42 29.12
CA GLU A 229 -32.05 133.42 29.85
C GLU A 229 -31.41 134.45 28.90
N ALA A 230 -30.82 133.99 27.80
CA ALA A 230 -30.26 134.86 26.76
C ALA A 230 -31.34 135.78 26.16
N LYS A 231 -32.53 135.24 25.87
CA LYS A 231 -33.68 136.01 25.37
C LYS A 231 -34.12 137.07 26.37
N ASN A 232 -34.26 136.72 27.65
CA ASN A 232 -34.61 137.68 28.70
C ASN A 232 -33.55 138.78 28.84
N THR A 233 -32.27 138.42 28.79
CA THR A 233 -31.15 139.37 28.82
C THR A 233 -31.21 140.35 27.65
N ILE A 234 -31.48 139.86 26.44
CA ILE A 234 -31.65 140.70 25.24
C ILE A 234 -32.85 141.65 25.41
N ILE A 235 -34.00 141.14 25.89
CA ILE A 235 -35.20 141.94 26.14
C ILE A 235 -34.89 143.05 27.16
N ILE A 236 -34.26 142.72 28.29
CA ILE A 236 -33.88 143.69 29.33
C ILE A 236 -32.93 144.75 28.76
N LYS A 237 -31.85 144.35 28.05
CA LYS A 237 -30.92 145.30 27.41
C LYS A 237 -31.64 146.22 26.42
N THR A 238 -32.57 145.67 25.63
CA THR A 238 -33.36 146.46 24.67
C THR A 238 -34.30 147.44 25.37
N LEU A 239 -34.98 147.02 26.44
CA LEU A 239 -35.83 147.89 27.25
C LEU A 239 -35.03 149.03 27.92
N ILE A 240 -33.84 148.74 28.42
CA ILE A 240 -32.92 149.74 28.97
C ILE A 240 -32.52 150.76 27.89
N PHE A 241 -32.11 150.29 26.71
CA PHE A 241 -31.75 151.14 25.56
C PHE A 241 -32.92 152.06 25.14
N LEU A 242 -34.14 151.52 25.07
CA LEU A 242 -35.34 152.30 24.75
C LEU A 242 -35.70 153.35 25.83
N ARG A 243 -35.48 153.06 27.13
CA ARG A 243 -35.69 154.03 28.21
C ARG A 243 -34.65 155.16 28.18
N LEU A 244 -33.39 154.86 27.89
CA LEU A 244 -32.32 155.86 27.78
C LEU A 244 -32.56 156.82 26.61
N ASN A 245 -33.12 156.34 25.49
CA ASN A 245 -33.46 157.19 24.34
C ASN A 245 -34.73 158.05 24.52
N LYS A 246 -35.55 157.82 25.55
CA LYS A 246 -36.73 158.66 25.90
C LYS A 246 -36.41 159.77 26.93
N ALA A 247 -35.20 159.77 27.50
CA ALA A 247 -34.75 160.76 28.48
C ALA A 247 -33.89 161.91 27.87
N CYS A 248 -33.81 161.96 26.54
CA CYS A 248 -33.29 163.06 25.73
C CYS A 248 -34.43 163.66 24.90
#